data_AF-A0AAN5C5C3-F1
#
_entry.id   AF-A0AAN5C5C3-F1
#
_cell.length_a   1.000
_cell.length_b   1.000
_cell.length_c   1.000
_cell.angle_alpha   90.00
_cell.angle_beta   90.00
_cell.angle_gamma   90.00
#
_symmetry.space_group_name_H-M   'P 1'
#
loop_
_entity.id
_entity.type
_entity.pdbx_description
1 polymer ?
#
loop_
_entity_poly.entity_id
_entity_poly.type
_entity_poly.pdbx_seq_one_letter_code
_entity_poly.pdbx_strand_id
1 'polypeptide(L)'
;QGFMSVCCLLRPNWIGSNEEEKFLLPCKLVYKFSYSGGLEAVAHQLLGCNLNEEVIYEALRKSNNCEGLFYSLITPSTANWLRVPGPLCYKEIAEDGDVGHLMMEHIEGTSFDCHDHSSIAEVEQIISSIARLQSLSYKEKLDQHKEFKWNPWKTIGTCVLTKAVSRKVVAEIPGFYGAEFEPLIRKMLFSIDEFYDVEAPMRELKQLPPVLVHGDLWQSNLMWDITNDKTRQLKTILDWQSIHVGSPAEDLVFLLICLLSGEDRRTHWRSLLSFHYQSIEREMAPAKPSFSLDDLLGSYIRLFPVLGFIVLMRFSVIYKCSLPSLNDEDRIKFSERMSRKLFLLAEDVVSSFESSRKRQKKHLPLTCAHCRPTSIPKMMHDSSEIFELSCSSWAELEEELRGALNTNARFGPLKCIRRIGENCCFMSVCCLLRPDWIDCTEEDKSLLPSKLVYKFSYSGGLEAVAHQLLGCNLNEEVIYEALRKSNNCEGLFYPLLSPSTANWLHVPGPFCYKEIAEDGEVGHLMMEHIEGTSFDCYDHCSITEVEQIISSIALLQPLSFKEKLDQQKEFKWNPWKTIGTVLTKAVCFPYNRRFFVNAMF
;
A
#
# COMPACT_ATOMS: atom_id res chain seq x y z
N GLN A 1 3.21 -4.24 31.73
CA GLN A 1 2.43 -5.02 30.75
C GLN A 1 2.91 -4.60 29.37
N GLY A 2 3.28 -5.56 28.50
CA GLY A 2 3.76 -5.30 27.15
C GLY A 2 2.66 -5.51 26.11
N PHE A 3 3.04 -5.42 24.82
CA PHE A 3 2.10 -5.50 23.71
C PHE A 3 1.60 -6.94 23.46
N MET A 4 2.50 -7.92 23.46
CA MET A 4 2.20 -9.35 23.26
C MET A 4 2.68 -10.23 24.43
N SER A 5 3.06 -9.61 25.55
CA SER A 5 3.59 -10.32 26.71
C SER A 5 3.41 -9.53 28.00
N VAL A 6 3.56 -10.23 29.12
CA VAL A 6 3.66 -9.64 30.45
C VAL A 6 5.01 -10.04 31.04
N CYS A 7 5.75 -9.05 31.57
CA CYS A 7 6.97 -9.26 32.34
C CYS A 7 6.70 -9.02 33.83
N CYS A 8 7.14 -9.97 34.66
CA CYS A 8 7.03 -9.92 36.12
C CYS A 8 8.42 -10.05 36.75
N LEU A 9 8.71 -9.26 37.78
CA LEU A 9 9.90 -9.44 38.60
C LEU A 9 9.65 -10.53 39.65
N LEU A 10 10.41 -11.61 39.58
CA LEU A 10 10.42 -12.67 40.58
C LEU A 10 11.62 -12.49 41.51
N ARG A 11 11.39 -12.70 42.81
CA ARG A 11 12.43 -12.74 43.85
C ARG A 11 12.37 -14.12 44.51
N PRO A 12 13.07 -15.13 43.95
CA PRO A 12 13.02 -16.48 44.49
C PRO A 12 13.65 -16.54 45.89
N ASN A 13 13.03 -17.31 46.78
CA ASN A 13 13.60 -17.69 48.07
C ASN A 13 14.09 -19.14 47.97
N TRP A 14 15.37 -19.33 47.63
CA TRP A 14 15.96 -20.65 47.46
C TRP A 14 16.15 -21.35 48.80
N ILE A 15 15.40 -22.43 49.03
CA ILE A 15 15.46 -23.27 50.23
C ILE A 15 16.16 -24.59 49.86
N GLY A 16 17.05 -25.07 50.73
CA GLY A 16 17.75 -26.35 50.55
C GLY A 16 19.06 -26.26 49.76
N SER A 17 19.43 -25.09 49.24
CA SER A 17 20.73 -24.85 48.62
C SER A 17 21.83 -24.73 49.68
N ASN A 18 22.99 -25.36 49.44
CA ASN A 18 24.16 -25.19 50.29
C ASN A 18 24.74 -23.76 50.19
N GLU A 19 25.69 -23.40 51.06
CA GLU A 19 26.29 -22.05 51.10
C GLU A 19 26.90 -21.65 49.75
N GLU A 20 27.56 -22.58 49.05
CA GLU A 20 28.19 -22.31 47.73
C GLU A 20 27.15 -22.12 46.63
N GLU A 21 26.08 -22.92 46.61
CA GLU A 21 24.96 -22.81 45.66
C GLU A 21 24.20 -21.50 45.82
N LYS A 22 24.05 -20.98 47.05
CA LYS A 22 23.38 -19.70 47.31
C LYS A 22 24.05 -18.52 46.60
N PHE A 23 25.37 -18.57 46.40
CA PHE A 23 26.10 -17.53 45.66
C PHE A 23 25.93 -17.64 44.14
N LEU A 24 25.56 -18.81 43.63
CA LEU A 24 25.37 -19.07 42.20
C LEU A 24 23.92 -18.87 41.74
N LEU A 25 22.95 -18.96 42.67
CA LEU A 25 21.54 -18.84 42.35
C LEU A 25 21.11 -17.37 42.19
N PRO A 26 20.29 -17.04 41.17
CA PRO A 26 19.87 -15.67 40.92
C PRO A 26 18.89 -15.17 41.99
N CYS A 27 19.11 -13.94 42.47
CA CYS A 27 18.29 -13.30 43.51
C CYS A 27 17.09 -12.50 42.94
N LYS A 28 17.15 -12.11 41.66
CA LYS A 28 16.11 -11.41 40.92
C LYS A 28 16.02 -11.99 39.52
N LEU A 29 14.81 -12.32 39.10
CA LEU A 29 14.51 -12.93 37.81
C LEU A 29 13.40 -12.16 37.11
N VAL A 30 13.42 -12.12 35.79
CA VAL A 30 12.29 -11.66 34.99
C VAL A 30 11.56 -12.88 34.45
N TYR A 31 10.28 -13.02 34.78
CA TYR A 31 9.36 -13.98 34.18
C TYR A 31 8.51 -13.27 33.14
N LYS A 32 8.73 -13.61 31.86
CA LYS A 32 7.99 -13.11 30.71
C LYS A 32 7.07 -14.22 30.21
N PHE A 33 5.79 -13.95 30.01
CA PHE A 33 4.88 -14.91 29.41
C PHE A 33 4.00 -14.27 28.34
N SER A 34 3.60 -15.07 27.36
CA SER A 34 2.78 -14.66 26.22
C SER A 34 1.40 -14.20 26.68
N TYR A 35 0.95 -13.04 26.21
CA TYR A 35 -0.33 -12.46 26.61
C TYR A 35 -0.84 -11.47 25.55
N SER A 36 -2.08 -11.65 25.09
CA SER A 36 -2.68 -10.86 24.00
C SER A 36 -3.34 -9.55 24.43
N GLY A 37 -3.58 -9.31 25.72
CA GLY A 37 -4.46 -8.20 26.12
C GLY A 37 -3.94 -6.80 25.74
N GLY A 38 -2.64 -6.61 25.52
CA GLY A 38 -2.10 -5.36 24.96
C GLY A 38 -2.50 -5.18 23.48
N LEU A 39 -2.31 -6.21 22.67
CA LEU A 39 -2.73 -6.29 21.28
C LEU A 39 -4.25 -6.10 21.14
N GLU A 40 -5.04 -6.78 21.97
CA GLU A 40 -6.51 -6.68 22.00
C GLU A 40 -6.98 -5.29 22.43
N ALA A 41 -6.35 -4.67 23.43
CA ALA A 41 -6.69 -3.32 23.86
C ALA A 41 -6.49 -2.30 22.71
N VAL A 42 -5.38 -2.42 21.97
CA VAL A 42 -5.14 -1.58 20.79
C VAL A 42 -6.16 -1.85 19.70
N ALA A 43 -6.49 -3.10 19.42
CA ALA A 43 -7.51 -3.44 18.45
C ALA A 43 -8.88 -2.87 18.84
N HIS A 44 -9.32 -3.08 20.07
CA HIS A 44 -10.58 -2.55 20.56
C HIS A 44 -10.62 -1.02 20.44
N GLN A 45 -9.55 -0.32 20.82
CA GLN A 45 -9.49 1.14 20.77
C GLN A 45 -9.43 1.70 19.33
N LEU A 46 -8.73 1.03 18.41
CA LEU A 46 -8.54 1.53 17.05
C LEU A 46 -9.61 1.05 16.07
N LEU A 47 -9.91 -0.25 16.11
CA LEU A 47 -10.81 -0.95 15.19
C LEU A 47 -12.25 -1.01 15.71
N GLY A 48 -12.47 -0.89 17.02
CA GLY A 48 -13.80 -1.14 17.61
C GLY A 48 -14.30 -2.56 17.37
N CYS A 49 -13.38 -3.52 17.16
CA CYS A 49 -13.70 -4.91 16.92
C CYS A 49 -12.83 -5.83 17.77
N ASN A 50 -13.32 -7.05 17.95
CA ASN A 50 -12.50 -8.13 18.48
C ASN A 50 -11.58 -8.65 17.38
N LEU A 51 -10.38 -9.05 17.78
CA LEU A 51 -9.45 -9.73 16.88
C LEU A 51 -9.87 -11.19 16.71
N ASN A 52 -9.48 -11.77 15.57
CA ASN A 52 -9.63 -13.20 15.36
C ASN A 52 -8.64 -13.95 16.28
N GLU A 53 -9.15 -14.85 17.11
CA GLU A 53 -8.37 -15.60 18.10
C GLU A 53 -7.26 -16.45 17.45
N GLU A 54 -7.49 -17.05 16.28
CA GLU A 54 -6.47 -17.83 15.56
C GLU A 54 -5.31 -16.95 15.12
N VAL A 55 -5.59 -15.71 14.67
CA VAL A 55 -4.56 -14.75 14.25
C VAL A 55 -3.75 -14.27 15.45
N ILE A 56 -4.41 -14.02 16.59
CA ILE A 56 -3.73 -13.68 17.85
C ILE A 56 -2.83 -14.83 18.29
N TYR A 57 -3.36 -16.05 18.33
CA TYR A 57 -2.64 -17.24 18.74
C TYR A 57 -1.40 -17.45 17.85
N GLU A 58 -1.55 -17.31 16.54
CA GLU A 58 -0.43 -17.42 15.60
C GLU A 58 0.65 -16.36 15.85
N ALA A 59 0.25 -15.11 16.13
CA ALA A 59 1.17 -14.03 16.45
C ALA A 59 1.93 -14.30 17.76
N LEU A 60 1.23 -14.73 18.82
CA LEU A 60 1.83 -15.09 20.10
C LEU A 60 2.79 -16.28 19.96
N ARG A 61 2.36 -17.35 19.28
CA ARG A 61 3.15 -18.57 19.06
C ARG A 61 4.44 -18.26 18.32
N LYS A 62 4.37 -17.56 17.18
CA LYS A 62 5.56 -17.17 16.41
C LYS A 62 6.50 -16.30 17.23
N SER A 63 5.97 -15.27 17.88
CA SER A 63 6.78 -14.33 18.65
C SER A 63 7.52 -15.01 19.81
N ASN A 64 6.80 -15.83 20.60
CA ASN A 64 7.37 -16.56 21.73
C ASN A 64 8.40 -17.60 21.29
N ASN A 65 8.06 -18.43 20.30
CA ASN A 65 8.93 -19.54 19.90
C ASN A 65 10.17 -19.04 19.18
N CYS A 66 10.10 -17.93 18.41
CA CYS A 66 11.29 -17.30 17.83
C CYS A 66 12.21 -16.73 18.90
N GLU A 67 11.66 -16.00 19.88
CA GLU A 67 12.44 -15.47 21.00
C GLU A 67 13.10 -16.61 21.80
N GLY A 68 12.33 -17.65 22.15
CA GLY A 68 12.82 -18.83 22.87
C GLY A 68 13.93 -19.58 22.12
N LEU A 69 13.74 -19.81 20.81
CA LEU A 69 14.75 -20.44 19.96
C LEU A 69 16.03 -19.60 19.92
N PHE A 70 15.94 -18.29 19.70
CA PHE A 70 17.12 -17.41 19.70
C PHE A 70 17.94 -17.55 20.99
N TYR A 71 17.28 -17.47 22.13
CA TYR A 71 17.92 -17.65 23.42
C TYR A 71 18.50 -19.06 23.62
N SER A 72 17.85 -20.10 23.09
CA SER A 72 18.36 -21.47 23.19
C SER A 72 19.63 -21.72 22.36
N LEU A 73 19.86 -20.92 21.32
CA LEU A 73 21.00 -21.07 20.40
C LEU A 73 22.25 -20.32 20.87
N ILE A 74 22.14 -19.42 21.85
CA ILE A 74 23.27 -18.58 22.30
C ILE A 74 23.84 -19.07 23.64
N THR A 75 25.16 -19.16 23.71
CA THR A 75 25.87 -19.41 24.97
C THR A 75 25.95 -18.14 25.82
N PRO A 76 26.23 -18.22 27.13
CA PRO A 76 26.46 -17.03 27.97
C PRO A 76 27.56 -16.10 27.43
N SER A 77 28.62 -16.66 26.84
CA SER A 77 29.68 -15.87 26.20
C SER A 77 29.19 -15.13 24.95
N THR A 78 28.38 -15.78 24.13
CA THR A 78 27.74 -15.18 22.95
C THR A 78 26.75 -14.10 23.36
N ALA A 79 25.96 -14.36 24.41
CA ALA A 79 25.01 -13.40 24.96
C ALA A 79 25.70 -12.11 25.43
N ASN A 80 26.80 -12.23 26.19
CA ASN A 80 27.59 -11.09 26.63
C ASN A 80 28.22 -10.33 25.44
N TRP A 81 28.75 -11.04 24.44
CA TRP A 81 29.32 -10.43 23.23
C TRP A 81 28.27 -9.66 22.41
N LEU A 82 27.04 -10.18 22.30
CA LEU A 82 25.91 -9.50 21.66
C LEU A 82 25.29 -8.38 22.51
N ARG A 83 25.58 -8.35 23.82
CA ARG A 83 24.87 -7.52 24.82
C ARG A 83 23.39 -7.87 24.89
N VAL A 84 23.08 -9.13 25.16
CA VAL A 84 21.71 -9.62 25.42
C VAL A 84 21.64 -10.31 26.77
N PRO A 85 20.46 -10.36 27.42
CA PRO A 85 20.31 -11.05 28.71
C PRO A 85 20.64 -12.54 28.59
N GLY A 86 21.22 -13.11 29.64
CA GLY A 86 21.39 -14.56 29.73
C GLY A 86 20.04 -15.26 29.92
N PRO A 87 19.69 -16.24 29.07
CA PRO A 87 18.46 -17.00 29.27
C PRO A 87 18.66 -18.07 30.35
N LEU A 88 17.61 -18.30 31.15
CA LEU A 88 17.61 -19.35 32.16
C LEU A 88 16.72 -20.52 31.75
N CYS A 89 15.48 -20.24 31.33
CA CYS A 89 14.59 -21.26 30.79
C CYS A 89 13.57 -20.65 29.83
N TYR A 90 13.11 -21.44 28.87
CA TYR A 90 12.02 -21.06 27.97
C TYR A 90 11.06 -22.24 27.79
N LYS A 91 9.79 -21.92 27.54
CA LYS A 91 8.74 -22.86 27.14
C LYS A 91 8.09 -22.36 25.85
N GLU A 92 8.03 -23.24 24.86
CA GLU A 92 7.33 -23.00 23.60
C GLU A 92 5.81 -23.08 23.77
N ILE A 93 5.09 -22.48 22.82
CA ILE A 93 3.68 -22.71 22.57
C ILE A 93 3.62 -23.82 21.50
N ALA A 94 3.27 -25.04 21.91
CA ALA A 94 3.23 -26.20 21.02
C ALA A 94 1.80 -26.52 20.56
N GLU A 95 0.84 -26.43 21.49
CA GLU A 95 -0.58 -26.75 21.25
C GLU A 95 -1.49 -25.57 21.61
N ASP A 96 -2.75 -25.63 21.16
CA ASP A 96 -3.75 -24.63 21.52
C ASP A 96 -3.98 -24.65 23.03
N GLY A 97 -3.94 -23.48 23.66
CA GLY A 97 -4.05 -23.34 25.12
C GLY A 97 -2.71 -23.36 25.87
N ASP A 98 -1.58 -23.64 25.21
CA ASP A 98 -0.26 -23.43 25.82
C ASP A 98 0.01 -21.94 26.07
N VAL A 99 0.63 -21.65 27.22
CA VAL A 99 1.22 -20.35 27.51
C VAL A 99 2.74 -20.47 27.44
N GLY A 100 3.31 -19.87 26.40
CA GLY A 100 4.75 -19.74 26.24
C GLY A 100 5.32 -18.75 27.25
N HIS A 101 6.51 -19.06 27.76
CA HIS A 101 7.17 -18.19 28.73
C HIS A 101 8.69 -18.30 28.65
N LEU A 102 9.35 -17.30 29.21
CA LEU A 102 10.79 -17.13 29.25
C LEU A 102 11.17 -16.59 30.63
N MET A 103 12.15 -17.20 31.29
CA MET A 103 12.80 -16.66 32.46
C MET A 103 14.23 -16.25 32.12
N MET A 104 14.60 -15.07 32.56
CA MET A 104 15.94 -14.50 32.36
C MET A 104 16.40 -13.77 33.63
N GLU A 105 17.70 -13.54 33.72
CA GLU A 105 18.26 -12.75 34.80
C GLU A 105 17.73 -11.31 34.77
N HIS A 106 17.47 -10.75 35.94
CA HIS A 106 17.11 -9.34 36.05
C HIS A 106 18.35 -8.46 35.87
N ILE A 107 18.27 -7.55 34.91
CA ILE A 107 19.32 -6.56 34.64
C ILE A 107 18.86 -5.21 35.16
N GLU A 108 19.65 -4.60 36.05
CA GLU A 108 19.43 -3.23 36.51
C GLU A 108 19.95 -2.25 35.45
N GLY A 109 19.13 -1.30 35.03
CA GLY A 109 19.52 -0.26 34.09
C GLY A 109 18.35 0.69 33.79
N THR A 110 18.59 1.66 32.91
CA THR A 110 17.58 2.65 32.54
C THR A 110 17.29 2.65 31.05
N SER A 111 16.06 2.98 30.70
CA SER A 111 15.62 3.33 29.35
C SER A 111 15.18 4.80 29.35
N PHE A 112 15.03 5.39 28.17
CA PHE A 112 14.48 6.74 28.00
C PHE A 112 13.21 6.72 27.15
N ASP A 113 12.52 7.86 27.09
CA ASP A 113 11.23 7.99 26.42
C ASP A 113 11.36 8.16 24.91
N CYS A 114 10.30 7.81 24.17
CA CYS A 114 10.28 7.85 22.70
C CYS A 114 10.51 9.23 22.07
N HIS A 115 10.26 10.32 22.81
CA HIS A 115 10.53 11.68 22.36
C HIS A 115 11.98 12.13 22.54
N ASP A 116 12.79 11.40 23.30
CA ASP A 116 14.21 11.71 23.48
C ASP A 116 15.06 11.13 22.33
N HIS A 117 16.29 11.62 22.22
CA HIS A 117 17.23 11.24 21.16
C HIS A 117 18.51 10.65 21.74
N SER A 118 19.11 9.74 20.97
CA SER A 118 20.47 9.24 21.20
C SER A 118 21.48 10.08 20.41
N SER A 119 22.65 10.28 20.99
CA SER A 119 23.82 10.77 20.28
C SER A 119 24.31 9.76 19.25
N ILE A 120 25.10 10.22 18.28
CA ILE A 120 25.72 9.36 17.27
C ILE A 120 26.57 8.25 17.91
N ALA A 121 27.36 8.58 18.94
CA ALA A 121 28.20 7.62 19.65
C ALA A 121 27.39 6.52 20.37
N GLU A 122 26.20 6.85 20.87
CA GLU A 122 25.29 5.86 21.47
C GLU A 122 24.67 4.95 20.40
N VAL A 123 24.29 5.52 19.25
CA VAL A 123 23.79 4.73 18.11
C VAL A 123 24.87 3.78 17.57
N GLU A 124 26.13 4.21 17.50
CA GLU A 124 27.26 3.37 17.09
C GLU A 124 27.48 2.16 18.00
N GLN A 125 27.21 2.28 19.31
CA GLN A 125 27.26 1.13 20.23
C GLN A 125 26.24 0.06 19.84
N ILE A 126 25.02 0.47 19.46
CA ILE A 126 23.94 -0.44 19.06
C ILE A 126 24.25 -1.04 17.69
N ILE A 127 24.69 -0.22 16.73
CA ILE A 127 25.11 -0.68 15.40
C ILE A 127 26.22 -1.74 15.50
N SER A 128 27.14 -1.60 16.45
CA SER A 128 28.18 -2.61 16.69
C SER A 128 27.57 -3.95 17.16
N SER A 129 26.57 -3.93 18.04
CA SER A 129 25.84 -5.14 18.45
C SER A 129 25.03 -5.76 17.30
N ILE A 130 24.38 -4.95 16.45
CA ILE A 130 23.66 -5.43 15.26
C ILE A 130 24.63 -6.10 14.28
N ALA A 131 25.81 -5.50 14.04
CA ALA A 131 26.82 -6.08 13.16
C ALA A 131 27.30 -7.45 13.66
N ARG A 132 27.42 -7.63 14.99
CA ARG A 132 27.73 -8.93 15.60
C ARG A 132 26.62 -9.96 15.40
N LEU A 133 25.36 -9.56 15.58
CA LEU A 133 24.20 -10.41 15.32
C LEU A 133 24.16 -10.88 13.86
N GLN A 134 24.32 -9.97 12.91
CA GLN A 134 24.30 -10.31 11.48
C GLN A 134 25.52 -11.18 11.09
N SER A 135 26.68 -10.94 11.71
CA SER A 135 27.86 -11.79 11.53
C SER A 135 27.65 -13.19 12.10
N LEU A 136 27.03 -13.30 13.28
CA LEU A 136 26.65 -14.59 13.90
C LEU A 136 25.65 -15.34 13.02
N SER A 137 24.66 -14.64 12.47
CA SER A 137 23.70 -15.21 11.53
C SER A 137 24.37 -15.90 10.36
N TYR A 138 25.41 -15.29 9.79
CA TYR A 138 26.16 -15.88 8.69
C TYR A 138 27.02 -17.08 9.14
N LYS A 139 27.76 -16.93 10.24
CA LYS A 139 28.69 -17.96 10.74
C LYS A 139 27.96 -19.24 11.15
N GLU A 140 26.84 -19.10 11.84
CA GLU A 140 26.05 -20.21 12.37
C GLU A 140 24.88 -20.60 11.44
N LYS A 141 24.75 -19.95 10.28
CA LYS A 141 23.68 -20.21 9.29
C LYS A 141 22.28 -20.13 9.91
N LEU A 142 22.07 -19.12 10.77
CA LEU A 142 20.82 -18.97 11.52
C LEU A 142 19.63 -18.74 10.60
N ASP A 143 19.85 -18.22 9.39
CA ASP A 143 18.85 -18.04 8.34
C ASP A 143 18.21 -19.37 7.85
N GLN A 144 18.84 -20.52 8.15
CA GLN A 144 18.32 -21.83 7.77
C GLN A 144 17.23 -22.34 8.70
N HIS A 145 17.13 -21.82 9.92
CA HIS A 145 16.06 -22.18 10.86
C HIS A 145 14.71 -21.69 10.33
N LYS A 146 13.75 -22.60 10.24
CA LYS A 146 12.42 -22.32 9.66
C LYS A 146 11.59 -21.39 10.55
N GLU A 147 11.84 -21.42 11.85
CA GLU A 147 11.14 -20.64 12.86
C GLU A 147 11.36 -19.15 12.65
N PHE A 148 12.59 -18.74 12.30
CA PHE A 148 12.91 -17.34 11.97
C PHE A 148 12.34 -16.88 10.63
N LYS A 149 11.76 -17.76 9.79
CA LYS A 149 11.20 -17.41 8.47
C LYS A 149 9.73 -17.00 8.61
N TRP A 150 9.51 -15.85 9.23
CA TRP A 150 8.20 -15.25 9.34
C TRP A 150 8.28 -13.72 9.14
N ASN A 151 7.13 -13.11 8.86
CA ASN A 151 7.02 -11.67 8.66
C ASN A 151 6.27 -11.06 9.86
N PRO A 152 6.96 -10.45 10.85
CA PRO A 152 6.31 -9.80 12.00
C PRO A 152 5.42 -8.64 11.56
N TRP A 153 5.85 -7.85 10.57
CA TRP A 153 5.09 -6.71 10.06
C TRP A 153 3.74 -7.12 9.48
N LYS A 154 3.71 -8.24 8.75
CA LYS A 154 2.46 -8.80 8.22
C LYS A 154 1.62 -9.41 9.33
N THR A 155 2.20 -10.27 10.16
CA THR A 155 1.46 -11.06 11.16
C THR A 155 0.85 -10.16 12.24
N ILE A 156 1.62 -9.21 12.75
CA ILE A 156 1.15 -8.23 13.74
C ILE A 156 0.31 -7.16 13.04
N GLY A 157 0.69 -6.76 11.82
CA GLY A 157 -0.05 -5.78 11.03
C GLY A 157 -1.47 -6.22 10.69
N THR A 158 -1.70 -7.51 10.45
CA THR A 158 -3.05 -8.07 10.26
C THR A 158 -3.92 -7.97 11.50
N CYS A 159 -3.33 -7.90 12.69
CA CYS A 159 -4.07 -7.70 13.94
C CYS A 159 -4.48 -6.23 14.09
N VAL A 160 -3.53 -5.30 14.11
CA VAL A 160 -3.79 -3.94 14.64
C VAL A 160 -3.49 -2.80 13.67
N LEU A 161 -2.70 -3.03 12.62
CA LEU A 161 -2.24 -1.95 11.72
C LEU A 161 -2.80 -2.07 10.30
N THR A 162 -3.92 -2.76 10.11
CA THR A 162 -4.55 -2.96 8.79
C THR A 162 -4.63 -1.68 7.95
N LYS A 163 -4.74 -1.79 6.62
CA LYS A 163 -4.87 -0.62 5.73
C LYS A 163 -5.98 0.35 6.15
N ALA A 164 -7.09 -0.18 6.66
CA ALA A 164 -8.21 0.62 7.16
C ALA A 164 -7.83 1.40 8.43
N VAL A 165 -7.17 0.76 9.40
CA VAL A 165 -6.65 1.43 10.60
C VAL A 165 -5.60 2.45 10.23
N SER A 166 -4.70 2.07 9.32
CA SER A 166 -3.66 2.95 8.82
C SER A 166 -4.28 4.23 8.26
N ARG A 167 -5.31 4.12 7.42
CA ARG A 167 -6.02 5.30 6.89
C ARG A 167 -6.65 6.15 7.99
N LYS A 168 -7.27 5.53 8.99
CA LYS A 168 -7.92 6.23 10.11
C LYS A 168 -6.90 6.99 10.96
N VAL A 169 -5.83 6.33 11.39
CA VAL A 169 -4.80 6.93 12.24
C VAL A 169 -4.03 8.01 11.47
N VAL A 170 -3.65 7.79 10.20
CA VAL A 170 -3.03 8.83 9.34
C VAL A 170 -3.89 10.09 9.28
N ALA A 171 -5.21 9.94 9.07
CA ALA A 171 -6.12 11.07 8.98
C ALA A 171 -6.25 11.88 10.29
N GLU A 172 -5.95 11.26 11.44
CA GLU A 172 -6.01 11.90 12.76
C GLU A 172 -4.68 12.58 13.15
N ILE A 173 -3.56 12.29 12.47
CA ILE A 173 -2.23 12.88 12.77
C ILE A 173 -2.26 14.41 12.87
N PRO A 174 -2.93 15.17 11.97
CA PRO A 174 -3.01 16.63 12.12
C PRO A 174 -3.71 17.07 13.42
N GLY A 175 -4.69 16.29 13.89
CA GLY A 175 -5.35 16.54 15.18
C GLY A 175 -4.49 16.17 16.39
N PHE A 176 -3.50 15.29 16.22
CA PHE A 176 -2.58 14.88 17.27
C PHE A 176 -1.42 15.85 17.46
N TYR A 177 -0.82 16.28 16.35
CA TYR A 177 0.47 16.96 16.36
C TYR A 177 0.45 18.37 15.74
N GLY A 178 -0.65 18.76 15.06
CA GLY A 178 -0.83 20.09 14.50
C GLY A 178 -1.18 20.12 13.01
N ALA A 179 -1.83 21.20 12.58
CA ALA A 179 -2.31 21.38 11.20
C ALA A 179 -1.18 21.42 10.14
N GLU A 180 0.05 21.71 10.56
CA GLU A 180 1.23 21.66 9.68
C GLU A 180 1.44 20.30 9.01
N PHE A 181 0.97 19.20 9.61
CA PHE A 181 1.04 17.87 9.01
C PHE A 181 0.11 17.70 7.80
N GLU A 182 -0.92 18.53 7.64
CA GLU A 182 -1.96 18.33 6.61
C GLU A 182 -1.41 18.07 5.19
N PRO A 183 -0.45 18.85 4.65
CA PRO A 183 0.04 18.63 3.29
C PRO A 183 0.71 17.27 3.12
N LEU A 184 1.47 16.81 4.12
CA LEU A 184 2.15 15.52 4.11
C LEU A 184 1.14 14.38 4.24
N ILE A 185 0.15 14.54 5.12
CA ILE A 185 -0.89 13.56 5.37
C ILE A 185 -1.79 13.37 4.15
N ARG A 186 -2.14 14.44 3.43
CA ARG A 186 -2.87 14.34 2.15
C ARG A 186 -2.10 13.47 1.14
N LYS A 187 -0.79 13.67 1.00
CA LYS A 187 0.07 12.86 0.11
C LYS A 187 0.16 11.39 0.56
N MET A 188 0.28 11.15 1.86
CA MET A 188 0.29 9.80 2.41
C MET A 188 -1.04 9.08 2.18
N LEU A 189 -2.17 9.73 2.43
CA LEU A 189 -3.51 9.18 2.21
C LEU A 189 -3.78 8.85 0.74
N PHE A 190 -3.28 9.69 -0.18
CA PHE A 190 -3.35 9.48 -1.63
C PHE A 190 -2.67 8.17 -2.05
N SER A 191 -1.47 7.90 -1.51
CA SER A 191 -0.64 6.73 -1.87
C SER A 191 -0.60 5.66 -0.78
N ILE A 192 -1.58 5.63 0.13
CA ILE A 192 -1.47 4.80 1.36
C ILE A 192 -1.35 3.30 1.07
N ASP A 193 -1.93 2.84 -0.04
CA ASP A 193 -1.83 1.44 -0.47
C ASP A 193 -0.42 1.03 -0.87
N GLU A 194 0.39 2.00 -1.29
CA GLU A 194 1.80 1.83 -1.68
C GLU A 194 2.74 2.07 -0.49
N PHE A 195 2.38 2.98 0.43
CA PHE A 195 3.11 3.17 1.70
C PHE A 195 2.96 1.98 2.65
N TYR A 196 1.75 1.43 2.76
CA TYR A 196 1.45 0.29 3.62
C TYR A 196 1.73 -1.04 2.91
N ASP A 197 3.01 -1.29 2.67
CA ASP A 197 3.51 -2.49 2.01
C ASP A 197 4.32 -3.37 2.96
N VAL A 198 3.62 -4.07 3.87
CA VAL A 198 4.22 -4.94 4.90
C VAL A 198 5.04 -6.11 4.34
N GLU A 199 5.02 -6.34 3.03
CA GLU A 199 5.82 -7.36 2.35
C GLU A 199 7.14 -6.79 1.80
N ALA A 200 7.35 -5.48 1.84
CA ALA A 200 8.59 -4.87 1.33
C ALA A 200 9.87 -5.44 1.97
N PRO A 201 9.94 -5.64 3.31
CA PRO A 201 11.10 -6.29 3.93
C PRO A 201 11.38 -7.68 3.36
N MET A 202 10.33 -8.48 3.15
CA MET A 202 10.46 -9.84 2.61
C MET A 202 10.87 -9.86 1.14
N ARG A 203 10.45 -8.85 0.34
CA ARG A 203 10.88 -8.74 -1.06
C ARG A 203 12.35 -8.34 -1.19
N GLU A 204 12.90 -7.59 -0.23
CA GLU A 204 14.33 -7.23 -0.23
C GLU A 204 15.23 -8.45 -0.07
N LEU A 205 14.76 -9.54 0.55
CA LEU A 205 15.50 -10.81 0.66
C LEU A 205 15.81 -11.47 -0.69
N LYS A 206 15.15 -11.04 -1.77
CA LYS A 206 15.47 -11.47 -3.14
C LYS A 206 16.68 -10.74 -3.73
N GLN A 207 17.06 -9.61 -3.15
CA GLN A 207 18.13 -8.74 -3.64
C GLN A 207 19.39 -8.83 -2.78
N LEU A 208 19.24 -9.00 -1.46
CA LEU A 208 20.35 -9.11 -0.53
C LEU A 208 20.38 -10.46 0.19
N PRO A 209 21.58 -10.98 0.51
CA PRO A 209 21.74 -12.14 1.38
C PRO A 209 20.98 -11.92 2.70
N PRO A 210 20.09 -12.84 3.09
CA PRO A 210 19.33 -12.73 4.31
C PRO A 210 20.23 -12.79 5.55
N VAL A 211 19.85 -12.04 6.59
CA VAL A 211 20.49 -12.10 7.91
C VAL A 211 19.43 -12.15 8.99
N LEU A 212 19.81 -12.56 10.19
CA LEU A 212 18.96 -12.41 11.37
C LEU A 212 18.91 -10.94 11.77
N VAL A 213 17.70 -10.41 11.89
CA VAL A 213 17.41 -9.05 12.37
C VAL A 213 16.58 -9.13 13.64
N HIS A 214 16.72 -8.14 14.51
CA HIS A 214 15.94 -8.02 15.73
C HIS A 214 14.48 -7.65 15.43
N GLY A 215 14.24 -6.74 14.49
CA GLY A 215 12.90 -6.37 14.01
C GLY A 215 12.09 -5.42 14.91
N ASP A 216 12.61 -5.00 16.07
CA ASP A 216 11.94 -4.03 16.97
C ASP A 216 12.95 -3.20 17.77
N LEU A 217 13.92 -2.58 17.10
CA LEU A 217 14.98 -1.79 17.75
C LEU A 217 14.56 -0.33 17.96
N TRP A 218 13.95 -0.06 19.11
CA TRP A 218 13.56 1.26 19.58
C TRP A 218 14.00 1.47 21.02
N GLN A 219 13.95 2.70 21.52
CA GLN A 219 14.54 3.09 22.81
C GLN A 219 14.07 2.24 23.99
N SER A 220 12.81 1.81 24.03
CA SER A 220 12.26 1.02 25.14
C SER A 220 12.78 -0.42 25.20
N ASN A 221 13.42 -0.89 24.12
CA ASN A 221 14.08 -2.20 24.04
C ASN A 221 15.60 -2.09 24.27
N LEU A 222 16.08 -0.93 24.70
CA LEU A 222 17.49 -0.66 24.93
C LEU A 222 17.70 -0.21 26.38
N MET A 223 18.58 -0.91 27.08
CA MET A 223 18.91 -0.61 28.46
C MET A 223 20.33 -0.06 28.56
N TRP A 224 20.49 0.97 29.37
CA TRP A 224 21.72 1.75 29.50
C TRP A 224 22.22 1.78 30.93
N ASP A 225 23.54 1.80 31.08
CA ASP A 225 24.21 2.29 32.27
C ASP A 225 24.55 3.77 32.07
N ILE A 226 24.33 4.59 33.11
CA ILE A 226 24.75 5.99 33.12
C ILE A 226 26.10 6.05 33.81
N THR A 227 27.12 6.46 33.06
CA THR A 227 28.48 6.60 33.57
C THR A 227 28.64 7.87 34.40
N ASN A 228 29.76 8.00 35.11
CA ASN A 228 30.04 9.16 35.97
C ASN A 228 30.06 10.51 35.23
N ASP A 229 30.40 10.50 33.93
CA ASP A 229 30.39 11.68 33.06
C ASP A 229 29.03 11.95 32.40
N LYS A 230 27.96 11.24 32.84
CA LYS A 230 26.59 11.32 32.31
C LYS A 230 26.46 10.85 30.85
N THR A 231 27.43 10.12 30.33
CA THR A 231 27.26 9.41 29.04
C THR A 231 26.51 8.10 29.25
N ARG A 232 25.89 7.56 28.20
CA ARG A 232 25.19 6.27 28.28
C ARG A 232 26.02 5.18 27.62
N GLN A 233 26.20 4.09 28.36
CA GLN A 233 26.81 2.87 27.86
C GLN A 233 25.72 1.83 27.64
N LEU A 234 25.62 1.29 26.42
CA LEU A 234 24.62 0.28 26.10
C LEU A 234 24.89 -0.97 26.96
N LYS A 235 23.94 -1.30 27.84
CA LYS A 235 24.06 -2.44 28.74
C LYS A 235 23.54 -3.70 28.10
N THR A 236 22.31 -3.66 27.57
CA THR A 236 21.67 -4.82 26.95
C THR A 236 20.56 -4.42 25.97
N ILE A 237 20.35 -5.26 24.96
CA ILE A 237 19.24 -5.19 23.99
C ILE A 237 18.18 -6.23 24.39
N LEU A 238 16.94 -5.78 24.51
CA LEU A 238 15.81 -6.53 25.06
C LEU A 238 14.73 -6.81 24.01
N ASP A 239 13.82 -7.72 24.34
CA ASP A 239 12.59 -8.01 23.59
C ASP A 239 12.80 -8.54 22.17
N TRP A 240 13.27 -9.79 22.08
CA TRP A 240 13.62 -10.46 20.83
C TRP A 240 12.42 -11.15 20.16
N GLN A 241 11.19 -10.73 20.49
CA GLN A 241 9.94 -11.32 19.98
C GLN A 241 9.72 -11.13 18.48
N SER A 242 10.35 -10.13 17.88
CA SER A 242 10.25 -9.84 16.45
C SER A 242 11.45 -10.36 15.66
N ILE A 243 12.31 -11.19 16.28
CA ILE A 243 13.50 -11.72 15.61
C ILE A 243 13.11 -12.59 14.42
N HIS A 244 13.72 -12.31 13.26
CA HIS A 244 13.38 -13.02 12.02
C HIS A 244 14.50 -12.89 10.98
N VAL A 245 14.37 -13.64 9.89
CA VAL A 245 15.21 -13.50 8.71
C VAL A 245 14.78 -12.27 7.92
N GLY A 246 15.62 -11.24 7.91
CA GLY A 246 15.35 -9.93 7.35
C GLY A 246 16.49 -9.37 6.48
N SER A 247 16.27 -8.18 5.94
CA SER A 247 17.31 -7.45 5.20
C SER A 247 18.34 -6.86 6.16
N PRO A 248 19.65 -6.86 5.86
CA PRO A 248 20.65 -6.23 6.72
C PRO A 248 20.43 -4.72 6.94
N ALA A 249 19.62 -4.07 6.09
CA ALA A 249 19.24 -2.67 6.24
C ALA A 249 18.03 -2.44 7.18
N GLU A 250 17.25 -3.47 7.48
CA GLU A 250 15.95 -3.34 8.15
C GLU A 250 16.05 -2.76 9.56
N ASP A 251 16.87 -3.38 10.40
CA ASP A 251 17.15 -2.90 11.77
C ASP A 251 17.73 -1.48 11.76
N LEU A 252 18.56 -1.14 10.77
CA LEU A 252 19.16 0.19 10.66
C LEU A 252 18.11 1.26 10.33
N VAL A 253 17.20 0.98 9.39
CA VAL A 253 16.11 1.92 9.08
C VAL A 253 15.27 2.18 10.33
N PHE A 254 14.87 1.12 11.03
CA PHE A 254 14.03 1.24 12.21
C PHE A 254 14.75 1.97 13.36
N LEU A 255 16.00 1.59 13.64
CA LEU A 255 16.86 2.20 14.65
C LEU A 255 17.06 3.70 14.41
N LEU A 256 17.49 4.10 13.22
CA LEU A 256 17.81 5.50 12.92
C LEU A 256 16.56 6.39 12.98
N ILE A 257 15.38 5.85 12.67
CA ILE A 257 14.12 6.59 12.77
C ILE A 257 13.72 6.76 14.24
N CYS A 258 13.84 5.69 15.04
CA CYS A 258 13.41 5.70 16.43
C CYS A 258 14.34 6.49 17.36
N LEU A 259 15.65 6.47 17.13
CA LEU A 259 16.62 7.01 18.10
C LEU A 259 17.18 8.39 17.75
N LEU A 260 17.22 8.78 16.47
CA LEU A 260 17.80 10.07 16.08
C LEU A 260 16.74 11.16 15.94
N SER A 261 17.19 12.41 16.06
CA SER A 261 16.43 13.56 15.56
C SER A 261 16.31 13.49 14.03
N GLY A 262 15.36 14.23 13.45
CA GLY A 262 15.24 14.29 11.99
C GLY A 262 16.47 14.91 11.33
N GLU A 263 17.06 15.92 11.97
CA GLU A 263 18.26 16.61 11.54
C GLU A 263 19.49 15.68 11.56
N ASP A 264 19.72 14.96 12.66
CA ASP A 264 20.84 14.01 12.77
C ASP A 264 20.67 12.85 11.80
N ARG A 265 19.45 12.33 11.65
CA ARG A 265 19.17 11.25 10.69
C ARG A 265 19.50 11.69 9.26
N ARG A 266 19.04 12.87 8.82
CA ARG A 266 19.32 13.41 7.47
C ARG A 266 20.82 13.59 7.23
N THR A 267 21.56 13.99 8.27
CA THR A 267 23.00 14.28 8.19
C THR A 267 23.86 13.01 8.23
N HIS A 268 23.54 12.07 9.12
CA HIS A 268 24.45 10.99 9.52
C HIS A 268 24.07 9.59 9.01
N TRP A 269 22.91 9.38 8.38
CA TRP A 269 22.47 8.03 8.01
C TRP A 269 23.50 7.29 7.11
N ARG A 270 24.14 7.98 6.16
CA ARG A 270 25.17 7.37 5.30
C ARG A 270 26.41 6.96 6.09
N SER A 271 26.92 7.84 6.95
CA SER A 271 28.12 7.53 7.75
C SER A 271 27.86 6.39 8.74
N LEU A 272 26.66 6.33 9.32
CA LEU A 272 26.24 5.25 10.21
C LEU A 272 26.11 3.91 9.47
N LEU A 273 25.59 3.91 8.24
CA LEU A 273 25.55 2.70 7.41
C LEU A 273 26.96 2.24 6.98
N SER A 274 27.85 3.17 6.66
CA SER A 274 29.26 2.86 6.40
C SER A 274 29.94 2.27 7.63
N PHE A 275 29.69 2.84 8.82
CA PHE A 275 30.21 2.33 10.09
C PHE A 275 29.68 0.92 10.41
N HIS A 276 28.40 0.67 10.13
CA HIS A 276 27.81 -0.66 10.24
C HIS A 276 28.51 -1.66 9.31
N TYR A 277 28.67 -1.33 8.03
CA TYR A 277 29.32 -2.20 7.06
C TYR A 277 30.76 -2.55 7.46
N GLN A 278 31.54 -1.55 7.88
CA GLN A 278 32.90 -1.73 8.40
C GLN A 278 32.92 -2.58 9.67
N SER A 279 31.89 -2.48 10.51
CA SER A 279 31.76 -3.30 11.72
C SER A 279 31.49 -4.76 11.36
N ILE A 280 30.63 -5.04 10.37
CA ILE A 280 30.46 -6.41 9.86
C ILE A 280 31.76 -6.94 9.27
N GLU A 281 32.47 -6.17 8.45
CA GLU A 281 33.76 -6.59 7.89
C GLU A 281 34.77 -7.00 8.98
N ARG A 282 34.83 -6.23 10.07
CA ARG A 282 35.67 -6.55 11.24
C ARG A 282 35.24 -7.83 11.93
N GLU A 283 33.94 -7.99 12.19
CA GLU A 283 33.40 -9.16 12.90
C GLU A 283 33.44 -10.45 12.04
N MET A 284 33.42 -10.35 10.71
CA MET A 284 33.51 -11.48 9.79
C MET A 284 34.95 -11.89 9.40
N ALA A 285 35.95 -11.04 9.67
CA ALA A 285 37.32 -11.27 9.23
C ALA A 285 37.85 -12.68 9.61
N PRO A 286 38.58 -13.37 8.70
CA PRO A 286 39.06 -12.92 7.39
C PRO A 286 38.03 -13.03 6.24
N ALA A 287 36.83 -13.56 6.50
CA ALA A 287 35.76 -13.58 5.51
C ALA A 287 35.19 -12.16 5.30
N LYS A 288 34.49 -11.96 4.19
CA LYS A 288 33.81 -10.70 3.88
C LYS A 288 32.30 -10.91 3.75
N PRO A 289 31.49 -9.85 3.98
CA PRO A 289 30.07 -9.89 3.67
C PRO A 289 29.84 -10.22 2.19
N SER A 290 28.76 -10.95 1.89
CA SER A 290 28.35 -11.31 0.53
C SER A 290 27.63 -10.18 -0.21
N PHE A 291 27.54 -8.98 0.37
CA PHE A 291 26.96 -7.77 -0.21
C PHE A 291 27.93 -6.59 -0.07
N SER A 292 27.78 -5.57 -0.91
CA SER A 292 28.59 -4.34 -0.86
C SER A 292 27.96 -3.25 0.01
N LEU A 293 28.72 -2.19 0.32
CA LEU A 293 28.16 -1.00 0.98
C LEU A 293 27.06 -0.33 0.13
N ASP A 294 27.22 -0.30 -1.20
CA ASP A 294 26.22 0.28 -2.11
C ASP A 294 24.91 -0.53 -2.10
N ASP A 295 25.01 -1.85 -1.99
CA ASP A 295 23.87 -2.76 -1.83
C ASP A 295 23.09 -2.44 -0.55
N LEU A 296 23.81 -2.25 0.58
CA LEU A 296 23.21 -1.88 1.86
C LEU A 296 22.54 -0.50 1.81
N LEU A 297 23.20 0.50 1.23
CA LEU A 297 22.66 1.85 1.03
C LEU A 297 21.41 1.80 0.15
N GLY A 298 21.43 1.00 -0.92
CA GLY A 298 20.30 0.79 -1.81
C GLY A 298 19.10 0.19 -1.09
N SER A 299 19.31 -0.85 -0.29
CA SER A 299 18.23 -1.49 0.48
C SER A 299 17.65 -0.57 1.55
N TYR A 300 18.49 0.19 2.26
CA TYR A 300 18.01 1.21 3.20
C TYR A 300 17.08 2.22 2.51
N ILE A 301 17.46 2.75 1.35
CA ILE A 301 16.64 3.72 0.61
C ILE A 301 15.27 3.12 0.22
N ARG A 302 15.25 1.85 -0.22
CA ARG A 302 14.00 1.17 -0.63
C ARG A 302 13.09 0.85 0.55
N LEU A 303 13.66 0.48 1.69
CA LEU A 303 12.90 0.14 2.91
C LEU A 303 12.43 1.36 3.69
N PHE A 304 13.17 2.46 3.64
CA PHE A 304 12.87 3.68 4.38
C PHE A 304 11.42 4.18 4.26
N PRO A 305 10.82 4.36 3.06
CA PRO A 305 9.46 4.90 2.97
C PRO A 305 8.41 3.98 3.62
N VAL A 306 8.61 2.67 3.58
CA VAL A 306 7.68 1.69 4.14
C VAL A 306 7.84 1.59 5.65
N LEU A 307 9.07 1.32 6.13
CA LEU A 307 9.33 1.17 7.56
C LEU A 307 9.16 2.50 8.30
N GLY A 308 9.53 3.62 7.69
CA GLY A 308 9.29 4.95 8.26
C GLY A 308 7.80 5.29 8.35
N PHE A 309 6.99 4.87 7.36
CA PHE A 309 5.54 4.96 7.47
C PHE A 309 5.02 4.10 8.64
N ILE A 310 5.46 2.85 8.78
CA ILE A 310 5.09 1.97 9.89
C ILE A 310 5.44 2.59 11.25
N VAL A 311 6.63 3.20 11.39
CA VAL A 311 7.03 3.84 12.65
C VAL A 311 6.20 5.10 12.94
N LEU A 312 5.92 5.93 11.94
CA LEU A 312 5.03 7.08 12.08
C LEU A 312 3.64 6.65 12.58
N MET A 313 3.13 5.55 12.02
CA MET A 313 1.87 4.93 12.44
C MET A 313 1.92 4.42 13.88
N ARG A 314 2.98 3.68 14.23
CA ARG A 314 3.18 3.15 15.58
C ARG A 314 3.18 4.26 16.62
N PHE A 315 3.94 5.34 16.41
CA PHE A 315 3.98 6.44 17.38
C PHE A 315 2.64 7.18 17.48
N SER A 316 1.91 7.31 16.38
CA SER A 316 0.56 7.88 16.38
C SER A 316 -0.42 7.00 17.17
N VAL A 317 -0.30 5.67 17.06
CA VAL A 317 -1.09 4.71 17.85
C VAL A 317 -0.74 4.80 19.33
N ILE A 318 0.56 4.76 19.67
CA ILE A 318 1.03 4.87 21.07
C ILE A 318 0.49 6.16 21.68
N TYR A 319 0.63 7.28 20.98
CA TYR A 319 0.10 8.56 21.45
C TYR A 319 -1.40 8.49 21.72
N LYS A 320 -2.19 8.02 20.75
CA LYS A 320 -3.64 7.88 20.88
C LYS A 320 -4.06 6.98 22.05
N CYS A 321 -3.35 5.87 22.25
CA CYS A 321 -3.61 4.93 23.34
C CYS A 321 -3.22 5.51 24.71
N SER A 322 -2.21 6.37 24.77
CA SER A 322 -1.79 7.05 26.00
C SER A 322 -2.69 8.23 26.37
N LEU A 323 -3.40 8.86 25.40
CA LEU A 323 -4.24 10.05 25.63
C LEU A 323 -5.18 9.97 26.85
N PRO A 324 -5.90 8.86 27.11
CA PRO A 324 -6.83 8.79 28.25
C PRO A 324 -6.14 8.87 29.62
N SER A 325 -4.84 8.57 29.68
CA SER A 325 -4.06 8.57 30.93
C SER A 325 -3.30 9.87 31.20
N LEU A 326 -3.17 10.75 30.20
CA LEU A 326 -2.43 12.00 30.30
C LEU A 326 -3.35 13.16 30.71
N ASN A 327 -2.91 13.98 31.67
CA ASN A 327 -3.52 15.29 31.92
C ASN A 327 -3.20 16.27 30.77
N ASP A 328 -3.86 17.43 30.76
CA ASP A 328 -3.72 18.40 29.67
C ASP A 328 -2.29 18.94 29.52
N GLU A 329 -1.59 19.20 30.63
CA GLU A 329 -0.20 19.70 30.59
C GLU A 329 0.77 18.66 30.01
N ASP A 330 0.67 17.41 30.44
CA ASP A 330 1.52 16.32 29.96
C ASP A 330 1.20 15.97 28.50
N ARG A 331 -0.07 16.10 28.09
CA ARG A 331 -0.47 15.96 26.68
C ARG A 331 0.20 17.02 25.81
N ILE A 332 0.18 18.29 26.23
CA ILE A 332 0.84 19.39 25.49
C ILE A 332 2.34 19.12 25.39
N LYS A 333 3.02 18.85 26.52
CA LYS A 333 4.47 18.58 26.55
C LYS A 333 4.84 17.38 25.68
N PHE A 334 4.09 16.29 25.77
CA PHE A 334 4.34 15.09 24.96
C PHE A 334 4.17 15.38 23.47
N SER A 335 3.10 16.11 23.10
CA SER A 335 2.83 16.50 21.72
C SER A 335 3.93 17.39 21.16
N GLU A 336 4.35 18.41 21.90
CA GLU A 336 5.40 19.36 21.47
C GLU A 336 6.74 18.66 21.26
N ARG A 337 7.12 17.73 22.14
CA ARG A 337 8.39 17.01 22.01
C ARG A 337 8.39 16.02 20.85
N MET A 338 7.25 15.38 20.60
CA MET A 338 7.14 14.35 19.55
C MET A 338 6.84 14.95 18.17
N SER A 339 6.09 16.05 18.08
CA SER A 339 5.59 16.61 16.82
C SER A 339 6.71 16.91 15.85
N ARG A 340 7.78 17.58 16.29
CA ARG A 340 8.92 17.92 15.42
C ARG A 340 9.58 16.68 14.82
N LYS A 341 9.82 15.65 15.64
CA LYS A 341 10.44 14.38 15.23
C LYS A 341 9.58 13.67 14.17
N LEU A 342 8.28 13.57 14.42
CA LEU A 342 7.34 12.91 13.52
C LEU A 342 7.06 13.73 12.26
N PHE A 343 7.09 15.06 12.34
CA PHE A 343 6.93 15.94 11.18
C PHE A 343 8.07 15.72 10.19
N LEU A 344 9.31 15.77 10.67
CA LEU A 344 10.49 15.50 9.84
C LEU A 344 10.51 14.07 9.30
N LEU A 345 10.06 13.09 10.09
CA LEU A 345 9.86 11.72 9.59
C LEU A 345 8.84 11.67 8.46
N ALA A 346 7.70 12.35 8.61
CA ALA A 346 6.66 12.38 7.59
C ALA A 346 7.16 13.05 6.29
N GLU A 347 7.92 14.13 6.40
CA GLU A 347 8.60 14.75 5.25
C GLU A 347 9.57 13.77 4.56
N ASP A 348 10.41 13.09 5.34
CA ASP A 348 11.40 12.15 4.80
C ASP A 348 10.72 10.98 4.09
N VAL A 349 9.66 10.42 4.69
CA VAL A 349 8.88 9.32 4.12
C VAL A 349 8.25 9.72 2.79
N VAL A 350 7.59 10.88 2.75
CA VAL A 350 6.96 11.41 1.52
C VAL A 350 8.01 11.69 0.44
N SER A 351 9.10 12.38 0.80
CA SER A 351 10.18 12.73 -0.13
C SER A 351 10.89 11.51 -0.71
N SER A 352 11.18 10.52 0.13
CA SER A 352 11.81 9.25 -0.27
C SER A 352 10.89 8.45 -1.20
N PHE A 353 9.60 8.39 -0.90
CA PHE A 353 8.61 7.71 -1.72
C PHE A 353 8.45 8.37 -3.11
N GLU A 354 8.28 9.69 -3.16
CA GLU A 354 8.18 10.43 -4.41
C GLU A 354 9.45 10.27 -5.28
N SER A 355 10.62 10.27 -4.65
CA SER A 355 11.90 10.05 -5.33
C SER A 355 12.01 8.63 -5.90
N SER A 356 11.51 7.63 -5.18
CA SER A 356 11.49 6.23 -5.62
C SER A 356 10.59 6.04 -6.84
N ARG A 357 9.41 6.67 -6.86
CA ARG A 357 8.52 6.68 -8.05
C ARG A 357 9.17 7.35 -9.26
N LYS A 358 9.85 8.48 -9.08
CA LYS A 358 10.58 9.15 -10.18
C LYS A 358 11.69 8.27 -10.78
N ARG A 359 12.37 7.46 -9.97
CA ARG A 359 13.38 6.50 -10.45
C ARG A 359 12.76 5.34 -11.22
N GLN A 360 11.63 4.81 -10.77
CA GLN A 360 10.86 3.81 -11.53
C GLN A 360 10.39 4.38 -12.88
N LYS A 361 9.91 5.64 -12.90
CA LYS A 361 9.51 6.32 -14.15
C LYS A 361 10.66 6.57 -15.13
N LYS A 362 11.91 6.73 -14.68
CA LYS A 362 13.08 6.86 -15.57
C LYS A 362 13.42 5.58 -16.35
N HIS A 363 12.88 4.43 -15.95
CA HIS A 363 13.03 3.16 -16.66
C HIS A 363 11.82 2.79 -17.52
N LEU A 364 10.77 3.62 -17.58
CA LEU A 364 9.72 3.53 -18.59
C LEU A 364 9.88 4.69 -19.60
N PRO A 365 9.84 4.45 -20.92
CA PRO A 365 9.84 5.55 -21.88
C PRO A 365 8.56 6.36 -21.72
N LEU A 366 8.70 7.67 -21.52
CA LEU A 366 7.60 8.62 -21.57
C LEU A 366 7.18 8.85 -23.03
N THR A 367 5.97 8.46 -23.41
CA THR A 367 5.34 8.92 -24.65
C THR A 367 4.39 10.09 -24.35
N CYS A 368 4.64 11.17 -25.10
CA CYS A 368 3.85 12.36 -25.42
C CYS A 368 3.02 13.09 -24.33
N ALA A 369 3.53 14.24 -23.88
CA ALA A 369 2.93 15.13 -22.89
C ALA A 369 2.26 16.38 -23.53
N HIS A 370 1.48 16.28 -24.61
CA HIS A 370 1.08 17.47 -25.39
C HIS A 370 -0.39 17.89 -25.43
N CYS A 371 -1.35 17.20 -24.80
CA CYS A 371 -2.73 17.69 -24.75
C CYS A 371 -3.31 17.64 -23.32
N ARG A 372 -3.31 18.78 -22.62
CA ARG A 372 -4.08 18.97 -21.36
C ARG A 372 -5.05 20.14 -21.51
N PRO A 373 -6.37 19.94 -21.47
CA PRO A 373 -7.33 21.05 -21.45
C PRO A 373 -7.69 21.49 -20.02
N THR A 374 -7.85 22.80 -19.84
CA THR A 374 -8.20 23.46 -18.56
C THR A 374 -9.71 23.72 -18.40
N SER A 375 -10.58 23.13 -19.22
CA SER A 375 -12.04 23.28 -19.12
C SER A 375 -12.83 22.15 -19.80
N ILE A 376 -14.09 21.94 -19.40
CA ILE A 376 -15.05 21.08 -20.13
C ILE A 376 -15.21 21.67 -21.55
N PRO A 377 -14.94 20.90 -22.62
CA PRO A 377 -15.10 21.42 -23.97
C PRO A 377 -16.55 21.84 -24.21
N LYS A 378 -16.76 23.11 -24.58
CA LYS A 378 -18.01 23.58 -25.21
C LYS A 378 -18.22 22.85 -26.55
N MET A 379 -19.44 22.93 -27.09
CA MET A 379 -19.85 22.27 -28.35
C MET A 379 -18.73 22.24 -29.40
N MET A 380 -18.21 21.03 -29.66
CA MET A 380 -17.26 20.77 -30.74
C MET A 380 -18.07 20.53 -32.01
N HIS A 381 -18.03 21.49 -32.92
CA HIS A 381 -18.70 21.41 -34.22
C HIS A 381 -17.74 21.03 -35.35
N ASP A 382 -16.43 21.05 -35.10
CA ASP A 382 -15.42 20.77 -36.09
C ASP A 382 -14.94 19.32 -36.00
N SER A 383 -14.90 18.66 -37.15
CA SER A 383 -14.30 17.34 -37.32
C SER A 383 -12.84 17.29 -36.89
N SER A 384 -12.08 18.39 -37.02
CA SER A 384 -10.67 18.47 -36.65
C SER A 384 -10.44 18.18 -35.16
N GLU A 385 -11.25 18.76 -34.28
CA GLU A 385 -11.18 18.57 -32.84
C GLU A 385 -11.54 17.13 -32.43
N ILE A 386 -12.53 16.52 -33.10
CA ILE A 386 -12.92 15.13 -32.85
C ILE A 386 -11.77 14.18 -33.19
N PHE A 387 -11.07 14.43 -34.31
CA PHE A 387 -9.94 13.63 -34.74
C PHE A 387 -8.70 13.80 -33.87
N GLU A 388 -8.47 15.01 -33.35
CA GLU A 388 -7.41 15.25 -32.37
C GLU A 388 -7.65 14.45 -31.08
N LEU A 389 -8.88 14.43 -30.57
CA LEU A 389 -9.22 13.70 -29.35
C LEU A 389 -9.25 12.18 -29.52
N SER A 390 -9.68 11.71 -30.69
CA SER A 390 -9.76 10.28 -30.99
C SER A 390 -8.46 9.69 -31.51
N CYS A 391 -7.44 10.52 -31.77
CA CYS A 391 -6.22 10.13 -32.46
C CYS A 391 -6.50 9.37 -33.76
N SER A 392 -7.47 9.85 -34.56
CA SER A 392 -7.90 9.18 -35.78
C SER A 392 -8.05 10.14 -36.97
N SER A 393 -8.45 9.62 -38.13
CA SER A 393 -8.67 10.40 -39.35
C SER A 393 -9.81 9.85 -40.19
N TRP A 394 -10.29 10.66 -41.14
CA TRP A 394 -11.27 10.22 -42.12
C TRP A 394 -10.86 8.96 -42.89
N ALA A 395 -9.57 8.83 -43.24
CA ALA A 395 -9.07 7.70 -44.01
C ALA A 395 -9.13 6.40 -43.19
N GLU A 396 -8.76 6.46 -41.91
CA GLU A 396 -8.81 5.31 -41.00
C GLU A 396 -10.24 4.86 -40.74
N LEU A 397 -11.16 5.79 -40.42
CA LEU A 397 -12.55 5.43 -40.19
C LEU A 397 -13.19 4.81 -41.46
N GLU A 398 -12.86 5.34 -42.63
CA GLU A 398 -13.33 4.79 -43.90
C GLU A 398 -12.77 3.39 -44.14
N GLU A 399 -11.47 3.18 -43.94
CA GLU A 399 -10.81 1.89 -44.13
C GLU A 399 -11.40 0.82 -43.21
N GLU A 400 -11.56 1.13 -41.93
CA GLU A 400 -12.16 0.22 -40.94
C GLU A 400 -13.60 -0.14 -41.28
N LEU A 401 -14.44 0.85 -41.62
CA LEU A 401 -15.84 0.60 -41.97
C LEU A 401 -15.98 -0.17 -43.28
N ARG A 402 -15.13 0.11 -44.26
CA ARG A 402 -15.13 -0.65 -45.52
C ARG A 402 -14.71 -2.10 -45.32
N GLY A 403 -13.73 -2.34 -44.43
CA GLY A 403 -13.35 -3.67 -44.02
C GLY A 403 -14.49 -4.40 -43.32
N ALA A 404 -15.13 -3.74 -42.35
CA ALA A 404 -16.23 -4.30 -41.56
C ALA A 404 -17.50 -4.58 -42.39
N LEU A 405 -17.85 -3.67 -43.31
CA LEU A 405 -19.02 -3.77 -44.17
C LEU A 405 -18.73 -4.52 -45.49
N ASN A 406 -17.48 -4.91 -45.71
CA ASN A 406 -17.01 -5.58 -46.92
C ASN A 406 -17.43 -4.86 -48.21
N THR A 407 -17.14 -3.55 -48.30
CA THR A 407 -17.54 -2.69 -49.45
C THR A 407 -16.37 -1.95 -50.09
N ASN A 408 -16.55 -1.66 -51.39
CA ASN A 408 -15.67 -0.78 -52.16
C ASN A 408 -16.20 0.65 -52.30
N ALA A 409 -17.31 1.00 -51.65
CA ALA A 409 -17.77 2.38 -51.56
C ALA A 409 -16.75 3.26 -50.79
N ARG A 410 -16.83 4.59 -50.98
CA ARG A 410 -15.94 5.58 -50.33
C ARG A 410 -16.77 6.65 -49.63
N PHE A 411 -16.17 7.38 -48.69
CA PHE A 411 -16.83 8.54 -48.11
C PHE A 411 -16.81 9.72 -49.07
N GLY A 412 -17.98 10.30 -49.31
CA GLY A 412 -18.20 11.40 -50.23
C GLY A 412 -17.81 12.78 -49.68
N PRO A 413 -18.03 13.83 -50.48
CA PRO A 413 -17.69 15.20 -50.10
C PRO A 413 -18.61 15.78 -49.02
N LEU A 414 -19.82 15.23 -48.82
CA LEU A 414 -20.77 15.68 -47.80
C LEU A 414 -20.69 14.88 -46.49
N LYS A 415 -19.63 14.06 -46.33
CA LYS A 415 -19.37 13.35 -45.08
C LYS A 415 -19.33 14.31 -43.90
N CYS A 416 -19.91 13.92 -42.78
CA CYS A 416 -19.92 14.75 -41.58
C CYS A 416 -19.86 13.91 -40.32
N ILE A 417 -19.18 14.43 -39.30
CA ILE A 417 -19.14 13.84 -37.97
C ILE A 417 -19.50 14.94 -36.96
N ARG A 418 -20.40 14.64 -36.02
CA ARG A 418 -20.82 15.59 -34.97
C ARG A 418 -20.99 14.89 -33.65
N ARG A 419 -20.64 15.53 -32.54
CA ARG A 419 -20.86 14.98 -31.20
C ARG A 419 -22.36 14.80 -30.91
N ILE A 420 -22.71 13.76 -30.17
CA ILE A 420 -24.06 13.46 -29.64
C ILE A 420 -23.97 13.04 -28.18
N GLY A 421 -25.10 13.06 -27.45
CA GLY A 421 -25.15 12.65 -26.03
C GLY A 421 -24.41 13.59 -25.09
N GLU A 422 -24.70 14.90 -25.20
CA GLU A 422 -24.11 15.93 -24.32
C GLU A 422 -24.38 15.62 -22.85
N ASN A 423 -23.36 15.75 -22.00
CA ASN A 423 -23.41 15.43 -20.55
C ASN A 423 -23.71 13.97 -20.17
N CYS A 424 -23.90 13.07 -21.15
CA CYS A 424 -24.23 11.66 -20.88
C CYS A 424 -23.02 10.72 -20.84
N CYS A 425 -21.83 11.17 -21.25
CA CYS A 425 -20.66 10.29 -21.41
C CYS A 425 -19.51 10.68 -20.47
N PHE A 426 -19.19 9.80 -19.51
CA PHE A 426 -18.20 10.04 -18.45
C PHE A 426 -16.76 9.67 -18.86
N MET A 427 -16.60 8.59 -19.64
CA MET A 427 -15.31 7.99 -20.02
C MET A 427 -15.17 7.79 -21.54
N SER A 428 -16.04 8.42 -22.33
CA SER A 428 -16.05 8.30 -23.79
C SER A 428 -16.64 9.55 -24.43
N VAL A 429 -16.47 9.67 -25.74
CA VAL A 429 -17.20 10.62 -26.59
C VAL A 429 -17.95 9.82 -27.66
N CYS A 430 -19.22 10.17 -27.88
CA CYS A 430 -20.03 9.61 -28.95
C CYS A 430 -20.28 10.66 -30.03
N CYS A 431 -20.17 10.26 -31.28
CA CYS A 431 -20.37 11.09 -32.45
C CYS A 431 -21.33 10.42 -33.44
N LEU A 432 -22.23 11.19 -34.03
CA LEU A 432 -22.98 10.76 -35.21
C LEU A 432 -22.11 10.97 -36.45
N LEU A 433 -21.75 9.87 -37.10
CA LEU A 433 -21.04 9.86 -38.37
C LEU A 433 -22.03 9.66 -39.53
N ARG A 434 -21.90 10.50 -40.56
CA ARG A 434 -22.56 10.35 -41.86
C ARG A 434 -21.48 10.15 -42.93
N PRO A 435 -21.34 8.93 -43.45
CA PRO A 435 -20.32 8.60 -44.46
C PRO A 435 -20.47 9.32 -45.80
N ASP A 436 -21.70 9.66 -46.21
CA ASP A 436 -21.99 10.13 -47.58
C ASP A 436 -21.44 9.18 -48.66
N TRP A 437 -21.83 7.90 -48.62
CA TRP A 437 -21.23 6.87 -49.47
C TRP A 437 -21.33 7.18 -50.98
N ILE A 438 -20.19 7.17 -51.65
CA ILE A 438 -20.03 7.29 -53.11
C ILE A 438 -19.43 6.00 -53.68
N ASP A 439 -19.51 5.84 -55.01
CA ASP A 439 -19.04 4.65 -55.73
C ASP A 439 -19.73 3.34 -55.28
N CYS A 440 -20.97 3.45 -54.80
CA CYS A 440 -21.79 2.32 -54.36
C CYS A 440 -22.23 1.45 -55.55
N THR A 441 -22.13 0.13 -55.38
CA THR A 441 -22.85 -0.84 -56.20
C THR A 441 -24.36 -0.79 -55.94
N GLU A 442 -25.17 -1.47 -56.76
CA GLU A 442 -26.62 -1.57 -56.50
C GLU A 442 -26.94 -2.31 -55.19
N GLU A 443 -26.10 -3.26 -54.78
CA GLU A 443 -26.23 -3.95 -53.48
C GLU A 443 -25.89 -3.01 -52.32
N ASP A 444 -24.81 -2.23 -52.44
CA ASP A 444 -24.36 -1.27 -51.42
C ASP A 444 -25.45 -0.25 -51.05
N LYS A 445 -26.24 0.20 -52.03
CA LYS A 445 -27.32 1.19 -51.81
C LYS A 445 -28.37 0.73 -50.81
N SER A 446 -28.54 -0.58 -50.63
CA SER A 446 -29.51 -1.16 -49.69
C SER A 446 -28.90 -1.58 -48.35
N LEU A 447 -27.58 -1.76 -48.29
CA LEU A 447 -26.88 -2.34 -47.13
C LEU A 447 -26.08 -1.31 -46.32
N LEU A 448 -25.56 -0.26 -46.96
CA LEU A 448 -24.68 0.68 -46.27
C LEU A 448 -25.45 1.67 -45.39
N PRO A 449 -25.02 1.87 -44.13
CA PRO A 449 -25.70 2.77 -43.22
C PRO A 449 -25.50 4.23 -43.64
N SER A 450 -26.61 4.98 -43.71
CA SER A 450 -26.58 6.43 -43.95
C SER A 450 -26.11 7.24 -42.73
N LYS A 451 -26.22 6.65 -41.53
CA LYS A 451 -25.80 7.21 -40.25
C LYS A 451 -25.31 6.08 -39.35
N LEU A 452 -24.28 6.35 -38.55
CA LEU A 452 -23.78 5.43 -37.53
C LEU A 452 -23.21 6.21 -36.34
N VAL A 453 -22.97 5.53 -35.22
CA VAL A 453 -22.35 6.12 -34.03
C VAL A 453 -20.88 5.73 -33.99
N TYR A 454 -19.99 6.72 -33.92
CA TYR A 454 -18.57 6.58 -33.61
C TYR A 454 -18.34 6.93 -32.14
N LYS A 455 -17.96 5.94 -31.34
CA LYS A 455 -17.68 6.11 -29.91
C LYS A 455 -16.21 5.83 -29.63
N PHE A 456 -15.52 6.73 -28.95
CA PHE A 456 -14.11 6.54 -28.59
C PHE A 456 -13.83 6.88 -27.13
N SER A 457 -12.80 6.26 -26.57
CA SER A 457 -12.38 6.43 -25.17
C SER A 457 -11.85 7.84 -24.93
N TYR A 458 -12.33 8.50 -23.88
CA TYR A 458 -11.91 9.87 -23.56
C TYR A 458 -12.12 10.19 -22.07
N SER A 459 -11.09 10.73 -21.42
CA SER A 459 -11.08 11.01 -19.97
C SER A 459 -11.68 12.34 -19.56
N GLY A 460 -11.93 13.27 -20.50
CA GLY A 460 -12.24 14.67 -20.15
C GLY A 460 -13.50 14.85 -19.29
N GLY A 461 -14.49 13.96 -19.38
CA GLY A 461 -15.66 13.99 -18.49
C GLY A 461 -15.31 13.64 -17.05
N LEU A 462 -14.56 12.56 -16.86
CA LEU A 462 -14.04 12.11 -15.58
C LEU A 462 -13.08 13.14 -14.96
N GLU A 463 -12.18 13.72 -15.76
CA GLU A 463 -11.26 14.78 -15.33
C GLU A 463 -11.99 16.07 -14.96
N ALA A 464 -13.03 16.45 -15.72
CA ALA A 464 -13.84 17.61 -15.40
C ALA A 464 -14.58 17.46 -14.08
N VAL A 465 -15.15 16.28 -13.80
CA VAL A 465 -15.77 16.01 -12.49
C VAL A 465 -14.75 16.10 -11.37
N ALA A 466 -13.55 15.54 -11.55
CA ALA A 466 -12.48 15.64 -10.57
C ALA A 466 -12.03 17.09 -10.32
N HIS A 467 -11.87 17.88 -11.39
CA HIS A 467 -11.42 19.26 -11.27
C HIS A 467 -12.51 20.18 -10.71
N GLN A 468 -13.74 20.11 -11.24
CA GLN A 468 -14.82 21.04 -10.92
C GLN A 468 -15.57 20.69 -9.64
N LEU A 469 -15.86 19.41 -9.38
CA LEU A 469 -16.62 19.00 -8.21
C LEU A 469 -15.72 18.66 -7.03
N LEU A 470 -14.50 18.19 -7.29
CA LEU A 470 -13.61 17.63 -6.27
C LEU A 470 -12.32 18.44 -6.06
N GLY A 471 -12.04 19.44 -6.90
CA GLY A 471 -10.86 20.32 -6.77
C GLY A 471 -9.52 19.58 -6.87
N CYS A 472 -9.47 18.49 -7.63
CA CYS A 472 -8.33 17.57 -7.63
C CYS A 472 -7.93 17.13 -9.04
N ASN A 473 -6.65 16.78 -9.20
CA ASN A 473 -6.12 16.21 -10.44
C ASN A 473 -6.09 14.68 -10.33
N LEU A 474 -6.47 14.01 -11.40
CA LEU A 474 -6.46 12.57 -11.49
C LEU A 474 -5.08 12.04 -11.88
N ASN A 475 -4.76 10.81 -11.44
CA ASN A 475 -3.54 10.12 -11.88
C ASN A 475 -3.77 9.53 -13.28
N GLU A 476 -2.98 9.97 -14.25
CA GLU A 476 -3.01 9.54 -15.65
C GLU A 476 -2.94 8.02 -15.82
N GLU A 477 -2.11 7.32 -15.04
CA GLU A 477 -2.01 5.84 -15.09
C GLU A 477 -3.31 5.16 -14.68
N VAL A 478 -4.02 5.73 -13.71
CA VAL A 478 -5.28 5.18 -13.20
C VAL A 478 -6.43 5.50 -14.16
N ILE A 479 -6.42 6.69 -14.77
CA ILE A 479 -7.36 7.07 -15.82
C ILE A 479 -7.22 6.12 -17.01
N TYR A 480 -6.00 5.93 -17.50
CA TYR A 480 -5.72 5.10 -18.65
C TYR A 480 -6.13 3.64 -18.39
N GLU A 481 -5.80 3.08 -17.22
CA GLU A 481 -6.24 1.75 -16.82
C GLU A 481 -7.77 1.62 -16.80
N ALA A 482 -8.48 2.66 -16.35
CA ALA A 482 -9.93 2.67 -16.34
C ALA A 482 -10.52 2.73 -17.76
N LEU A 483 -9.96 3.57 -18.64
CA LEU A 483 -10.37 3.66 -20.04
C LEU A 483 -10.13 2.34 -20.78
N ARG A 484 -8.94 1.76 -20.66
CA ARG A 484 -8.58 0.47 -21.27
C ARG A 484 -9.56 -0.63 -20.86
N LYS A 485 -9.77 -0.80 -19.56
CA LYS A 485 -10.67 -1.85 -19.07
C LYS A 485 -12.12 -1.62 -19.46
N SER A 486 -12.59 -0.37 -19.49
CA SER A 486 -13.94 -0.02 -19.92
C SER A 486 -14.17 -0.33 -21.40
N ASN A 487 -13.28 0.17 -22.27
CA ASN A 487 -13.34 -0.06 -23.71
C ASN A 487 -13.27 -1.56 -24.03
N ASN A 488 -12.31 -2.27 -23.44
CA ASN A 488 -12.07 -3.67 -23.77
C ASN A 488 -13.18 -4.59 -23.24
N CYS A 489 -13.75 -4.28 -22.07
CA CYS A 489 -14.92 -5.00 -21.57
C CYS A 489 -16.15 -4.80 -22.47
N GLU A 490 -16.40 -3.56 -22.91
CA GLU A 490 -17.51 -3.26 -23.84
C GLU A 490 -17.30 -3.89 -25.22
N GLY A 491 -16.09 -3.85 -25.76
CA GLY A 491 -15.76 -4.51 -27.02
C GLY A 491 -15.96 -6.02 -27.01
N LEU A 492 -15.67 -6.68 -25.89
CA LEU A 492 -15.89 -8.11 -25.70
C LEU A 492 -17.37 -8.48 -25.57
N PHE A 493 -18.23 -7.54 -25.19
CA PHE A 493 -19.66 -7.81 -24.98
C PHE A 493 -20.38 -8.12 -26.29
N TYR A 494 -20.21 -7.29 -27.32
CA TYR A 494 -21.02 -7.42 -28.54
C TYR A 494 -20.80 -8.71 -29.33
N PRO A 495 -19.57 -9.25 -29.49
CA PRO A 495 -19.34 -10.52 -30.18
C PRO A 495 -20.02 -11.74 -29.53
N LEU A 496 -20.42 -11.63 -28.26
CA LEU A 496 -21.14 -12.70 -27.54
C LEU A 496 -22.62 -12.78 -27.93
N LEU A 497 -23.13 -11.78 -28.66
CA LEU A 497 -24.55 -11.67 -28.96
C LEU A 497 -24.86 -12.24 -30.33
N SER A 498 -25.78 -13.20 -30.38
CA SER A 498 -26.45 -13.54 -31.64
C SER A 498 -27.34 -12.39 -32.11
N PRO A 499 -27.66 -12.26 -33.42
CA PRO A 499 -28.60 -11.24 -33.91
C PRO A 499 -29.95 -11.26 -33.18
N SER A 500 -30.47 -12.45 -32.85
CA SER A 500 -31.68 -12.59 -32.03
C SER A 500 -31.50 -12.04 -30.61
N THR A 501 -30.35 -12.28 -29.99
CA THR A 501 -30.06 -11.82 -28.63
C THR A 501 -29.83 -10.32 -28.59
N ALA A 502 -29.12 -9.75 -29.57
CA ALA A 502 -28.90 -8.31 -29.68
C ALA A 502 -30.23 -7.55 -29.84
N ASN A 503 -31.12 -8.06 -30.71
CA ASN A 503 -32.46 -7.50 -30.90
C ASN A 503 -33.31 -7.60 -29.62
N TRP A 504 -33.24 -8.74 -28.90
CA TRP A 504 -33.98 -8.92 -27.64
C TRP A 504 -33.46 -8.05 -26.48
N LEU A 505 -32.16 -7.76 -26.44
CA LEU A 505 -31.56 -6.88 -25.44
C LEU A 505 -31.67 -5.40 -25.81
N HIS A 506 -32.23 -5.07 -26.99
CA HIS A 506 -32.32 -3.71 -27.51
C HIS A 506 -30.96 -2.99 -27.56
N VAL A 507 -29.88 -3.72 -27.90
CA VAL A 507 -28.53 -3.13 -28.04
C VAL A 507 -28.21 -2.87 -29.51
N PRO A 508 -27.52 -1.75 -29.83
CA PRO A 508 -27.13 -1.44 -31.20
C PRO A 508 -26.13 -2.46 -31.75
N GLY A 509 -26.25 -2.79 -33.04
CA GLY A 509 -25.29 -3.69 -33.70
C GLY A 509 -23.91 -3.04 -33.85
N PRO A 510 -22.80 -3.71 -33.47
CA PRO A 510 -21.46 -3.19 -33.74
C PRO A 510 -21.09 -3.39 -35.22
N PHE A 511 -20.33 -2.45 -35.78
CA PHE A 511 -19.68 -2.60 -37.09
C PHE A 511 -18.20 -2.96 -36.91
N CYS A 512 -17.46 -2.16 -36.16
CA CYS A 512 -16.05 -2.42 -35.86
C CYS A 512 -15.69 -1.97 -34.45
N TYR A 513 -14.65 -2.58 -33.90
CA TYR A 513 -14.15 -2.34 -32.56
C TYR A 513 -12.62 -2.34 -32.58
N LYS A 514 -12.03 -1.38 -31.87
CA LYS A 514 -10.59 -1.25 -31.65
C LYS A 514 -10.28 -1.38 -30.17
N GLU A 515 -9.48 -2.39 -29.85
CA GLU A 515 -8.95 -2.62 -28.51
C GLU A 515 -7.87 -1.60 -28.14
N ILE A 516 -7.77 -1.29 -26.85
CA ILE A 516 -6.60 -0.59 -26.29
C ILE A 516 -5.62 -1.65 -25.79
N ALA A 517 -4.56 -1.90 -26.55
CA ALA A 517 -3.54 -2.90 -26.27
C ALA A 517 -2.29 -2.29 -25.61
N GLU A 518 -1.90 -1.09 -26.04
CA GLU A 518 -0.68 -0.41 -25.59
C GLU A 518 -0.94 1.01 -25.05
N ASP A 519 -0.06 1.44 -24.13
CA ASP A 519 -0.12 2.77 -23.51
C ASP A 519 -0.07 3.88 -24.58
N GLY A 520 -1.09 4.73 -24.59
CA GLY A 520 -1.23 5.83 -25.56
C GLY A 520 -2.19 5.55 -26.73
N GLU A 521 -2.73 4.34 -26.86
CA GLU A 521 -3.80 4.05 -27.82
C GLU A 521 -5.16 4.56 -27.37
N VAL A 522 -5.97 5.00 -28.33
CA VAL A 522 -7.39 5.31 -28.14
C VAL A 522 -8.21 4.17 -28.72
N GLY A 523 -9.00 3.53 -27.87
CA GLY A 523 -9.97 2.50 -28.26
C GLY A 523 -11.26 3.13 -28.72
N HIS A 524 -11.89 2.52 -29.71
CA HIS A 524 -13.14 2.99 -30.27
C HIS A 524 -14.05 1.85 -30.73
N LEU A 525 -15.31 2.19 -30.94
CA LEU A 525 -16.38 1.31 -31.35
C LEU A 525 -17.29 2.07 -32.31
N MET A 526 -17.55 1.49 -33.48
CA MET A 526 -18.57 1.98 -34.40
C MET A 526 -19.77 1.07 -34.35
N MET A 527 -20.95 1.65 -34.23
CA MET A 527 -22.20 0.89 -34.05
C MET A 527 -23.37 1.55 -34.77
N GLU A 528 -24.45 0.79 -34.90
CA GLU A 528 -25.71 1.25 -35.46
C GLU A 528 -26.24 2.50 -34.75
N HIS A 529 -26.78 3.43 -35.54
CA HIS A 529 -27.52 4.56 -35.02
C HIS A 529 -29.00 4.20 -34.83
N ILE A 530 -29.46 4.15 -33.58
CA ILE A 530 -30.86 3.92 -33.24
C ILE A 530 -31.59 5.27 -33.17
N GLU A 531 -32.66 5.42 -33.94
CA GLU A 531 -33.54 6.59 -33.87
C GLU A 531 -34.41 6.49 -32.59
N GLY A 532 -34.46 7.55 -31.80
CA GLY A 532 -35.21 7.58 -30.55
C GLY A 532 -35.00 8.87 -29.77
N THR A 533 -35.66 8.96 -28.61
CA THR A 533 -35.53 10.08 -27.67
C THR A 533 -34.81 9.60 -26.42
N SER A 534 -33.76 10.30 -26.01
CA SER A 534 -33.13 10.11 -24.69
C SER A 534 -33.84 10.98 -23.65
N PHE A 535 -33.96 10.46 -22.44
CA PHE A 535 -34.41 11.22 -21.27
C PHE A 535 -33.23 11.92 -20.59
N ASP A 536 -33.47 13.11 -20.04
CA ASP A 536 -32.51 13.78 -19.18
C ASP A 536 -32.47 13.13 -17.80
N CYS A 537 -31.41 13.37 -17.03
CA CYS A 537 -31.23 12.74 -15.70
C CYS A 537 -32.29 13.13 -14.66
N TYR A 538 -33.08 14.17 -14.92
CA TYR A 538 -34.19 14.61 -14.06
C TYR A 538 -35.56 14.12 -14.53
N ASP A 539 -35.64 13.47 -15.70
CA ASP A 539 -36.87 12.88 -16.18
C ASP A 539 -37.14 11.55 -15.46
N HIS A 540 -38.41 11.15 -15.40
CA HIS A 540 -38.83 9.93 -14.73
C HIS A 540 -39.48 8.97 -15.72
N CYS A 541 -39.05 7.71 -15.71
CA CYS A 541 -39.73 6.64 -16.42
C CYS A 541 -41.04 6.30 -15.71
N SER A 542 -42.10 6.04 -16.47
CA SER A 542 -43.29 5.37 -15.98
C SER A 542 -42.98 3.92 -15.57
N ILE A 543 -43.84 3.34 -14.72
CA ILE A 543 -43.68 1.94 -14.30
C ILE A 543 -43.65 0.99 -15.49
N THR A 544 -44.48 1.23 -16.51
CA THR A 544 -44.51 0.41 -17.73
C THR A 544 -43.19 0.46 -18.51
N GLU A 545 -42.50 1.59 -18.52
CA GLU A 545 -41.18 1.73 -19.15
C GLU A 545 -40.11 1.01 -18.30
N VAL A 546 -40.17 1.13 -16.97
CA VAL A 546 -39.27 0.41 -16.06
C VAL A 546 -39.45 -1.11 -16.18
N GLU A 547 -40.66 -1.62 -16.34
CA GLU A 547 -40.94 -3.04 -16.55
C GLU A 547 -40.27 -3.58 -17.82
N GLN A 548 -40.21 -2.79 -18.90
CA GLN A 548 -39.50 -3.16 -20.13
C GLN A 548 -37.99 -3.26 -19.90
N ILE A 549 -37.41 -2.33 -19.13
CA ILE A 549 -35.99 -2.34 -18.75
C ILE A 549 -35.67 -3.56 -17.88
N ILE A 550 -36.47 -3.81 -16.83
CA ILE A 550 -36.29 -4.96 -15.93
C ILE A 550 -36.38 -6.27 -16.72
N SER A 551 -37.33 -6.37 -17.66
CA SER A 551 -37.47 -7.55 -18.52
C SER A 551 -36.21 -7.79 -19.35
N SER A 552 -35.61 -6.72 -19.90
CA SER A 552 -34.36 -6.81 -20.67
C SER A 552 -33.17 -7.22 -19.78
N ILE A 553 -33.06 -6.68 -18.55
CA ILE A 553 -32.01 -7.04 -17.58
C ILE A 553 -32.14 -8.50 -17.11
N ALA A 554 -33.36 -8.96 -16.83
CA ALA A 554 -33.64 -10.33 -16.41
C ALA A 554 -33.21 -11.36 -17.47
N LEU A 555 -33.17 -10.97 -18.73
CA LEU A 555 -32.72 -11.81 -19.84
C LEU A 555 -31.20 -11.78 -20.05
N LEU A 556 -30.52 -10.69 -19.67
CA LEU A 556 -29.06 -10.59 -19.70
C LEU A 556 -28.39 -11.53 -18.68
N GLN A 557 -29.00 -11.71 -17.50
CA GLN A 557 -28.43 -12.51 -16.42
C GLN A 557 -28.22 -14.00 -16.81
N PRO A 558 -29.18 -14.72 -17.41
CA PRO A 558 -28.97 -16.08 -17.93
C PRO A 558 -27.84 -16.20 -18.96
N LEU A 559 -27.66 -15.19 -19.81
CA LEU A 559 -26.57 -15.17 -20.80
C LEU A 559 -25.20 -15.24 -20.14
N SER A 560 -25.02 -14.58 -19.00
CA SER A 560 -23.76 -14.62 -18.26
C SER A 560 -23.36 -16.02 -17.79
N PHE A 561 -24.34 -16.87 -17.44
CA PHE A 561 -24.13 -18.26 -17.07
C PHE A 561 -23.88 -19.15 -18.30
N LYS A 562 -24.63 -18.92 -19.38
CA LYS A 562 -24.52 -19.70 -20.62
C LYS A 562 -23.14 -19.54 -21.26
N GLU A 563 -22.62 -18.32 -21.31
CA GLU A 563 -21.33 -17.98 -21.92
C GLU A 563 -20.14 -18.12 -20.95
N LYS A 564 -20.36 -18.60 -19.72
CA LYS A 564 -19.34 -18.77 -18.67
C LYS A 564 -18.47 -17.53 -18.48
N LEU A 565 -19.09 -16.35 -18.43
CA LEU A 565 -18.38 -15.07 -18.36
C LEU A 565 -17.55 -14.94 -17.07
N ASP A 566 -17.90 -15.70 -16.03
CA ASP A 566 -17.14 -15.85 -14.77
C ASP A 566 -15.74 -16.45 -14.96
N GLN A 567 -15.46 -17.07 -16.11
CA GLN A 567 -14.15 -17.65 -16.45
C GLN A 567 -13.27 -16.68 -17.23
N GLN A 568 -13.85 -15.63 -17.82
CA GLN A 568 -13.12 -14.61 -18.57
C GLN A 568 -12.58 -13.53 -17.63
N LYS A 569 -11.31 -13.13 -17.79
CA LYS A 569 -10.62 -12.26 -16.82
C LYS A 569 -11.10 -10.82 -16.90
N GLU A 570 -11.53 -10.40 -18.08
CA GLU A 570 -11.93 -9.06 -18.45
C GLU A 570 -13.28 -8.70 -17.81
N PHE A 571 -14.19 -9.68 -17.67
CA PHE A 571 -15.47 -9.54 -16.98
C PHE A 571 -15.37 -9.63 -15.45
N LYS A 572 -14.20 -9.94 -14.88
CA LYS A 572 -13.94 -9.87 -13.41
C LYS A 572 -13.60 -8.46 -12.94
N TRP A 573 -13.54 -7.50 -13.85
CA TRP A 573 -13.27 -6.12 -13.52
C TRP A 573 -14.47 -5.47 -12.83
N ASN A 574 -14.21 -4.79 -11.71
CA ASN A 574 -15.22 -3.98 -11.03
C ASN A 574 -15.03 -2.50 -11.39
N PRO A 575 -15.91 -1.92 -12.24
CA PRO A 575 -15.80 -0.53 -12.67
C PRO A 575 -15.95 0.44 -11.49
N TRP A 576 -16.86 0.17 -10.55
CA TRP A 576 -17.11 1.00 -9.38
C TRP A 576 -15.96 1.03 -8.39
N LYS A 577 -15.24 -0.09 -8.23
CA LYS A 577 -14.01 -0.13 -7.43
C LYS A 577 -12.91 0.70 -8.09
N THR A 578 -12.83 0.66 -9.42
CA THR A 578 -11.79 1.36 -10.18
C THR A 578 -12.06 2.86 -10.21
N ILE A 579 -13.26 3.28 -10.63
CA ILE A 579 -13.72 4.67 -10.60
C ILE A 579 -13.75 5.21 -9.16
N GLY A 580 -14.22 4.39 -8.21
CA GLY A 580 -14.16 4.72 -6.79
C GLY A 580 -12.73 4.94 -6.31
N THR A 581 -11.75 4.17 -6.78
CA THR A 581 -10.32 4.39 -6.47
C THR A 581 -9.79 5.66 -7.14
N VAL A 582 -10.16 5.92 -8.40
CA VAL A 582 -9.82 7.16 -9.13
C VAL A 582 -10.28 8.39 -8.34
N LEU A 583 -11.55 8.39 -7.91
CA LEU A 583 -12.17 9.51 -7.22
C LEU A 583 -11.76 9.59 -5.74
N THR A 584 -11.68 8.48 -5.01
CA THR A 584 -11.28 8.50 -3.58
C THR A 584 -9.81 8.75 -3.34
N LYS A 585 -8.93 8.42 -4.29
CA LYS A 585 -7.54 8.90 -4.23
C LYS A 585 -7.49 10.41 -4.45
N ALA A 586 -8.43 10.99 -5.20
CA ALA A 586 -8.45 12.42 -5.51
C ALA A 586 -9.19 13.29 -4.46
N VAL A 587 -10.10 12.73 -3.64
CA VAL A 587 -10.87 13.47 -2.61
C VAL A 587 -10.15 13.54 -1.27
N CYS A 588 -9.74 14.76 -0.89
CA CYS A 588 -9.36 15.10 0.48
C CYS A 588 -10.53 15.75 1.26
N PHE A 589 -11.66 15.10 1.50
CA PHE A 589 -12.61 15.53 2.55
C PHE A 589 -13.50 14.36 3.06
N PRO A 590 -13.86 14.31 4.38
CA PRO A 590 -14.54 13.15 4.99
C PRO A 590 -16.06 13.11 4.78
N TYR A 591 -16.67 14.20 4.29
CA TYR A 591 -18.12 14.33 4.18
C TYR A 591 -18.53 14.26 2.71
N ASN A 592 -18.89 13.07 2.22
CA ASN A 592 -19.87 12.83 1.12
C ASN A 592 -19.78 11.45 0.45
N ARG A 593 -19.38 10.38 1.16
CA ARG A 593 -19.62 9.01 0.64
C ARG A 593 -21.10 8.74 0.33
N ARG A 594 -22.04 9.36 1.06
CA ARG A 594 -23.49 9.24 0.81
C ARG A 594 -23.98 10.02 -0.41
N PHE A 595 -23.33 11.12 -0.77
CA PHE A 595 -23.77 11.95 -1.90
C PHE A 595 -23.39 11.32 -3.25
N PHE A 596 -22.23 10.65 -3.32
CA PHE A 596 -21.76 10.05 -4.57
C PHE A 596 -22.47 8.75 -4.95
N VAL A 597 -22.89 7.95 -3.97
CA VAL A 597 -23.71 6.75 -4.25
C VAL A 597 -25.09 7.17 -4.77
N ASN A 598 -25.67 8.26 -4.26
CA ASN A 598 -26.99 8.72 -4.71
C ASN A 598 -26.97 9.58 -5.99
N ALA A 599 -25.81 10.06 -6.45
CA ALA A 599 -25.69 10.82 -7.69
C ALA A 599 -25.35 9.93 -8.92
N MET A 600 -25.02 8.65 -8.69
CA MET A 600 -24.74 7.66 -9.75
C MET A 600 -25.85 6.60 -9.89
N PHE A 601 -26.95 6.72 -9.14
CA PHE A 601 -28.17 5.93 -9.32
C PHE A 601 -29.28 6.78 -9.92
#